data_AF-A0A2T7KXR9-F1
#
_entry.id   AF-A0A2T7KXR9-F1
#
_cell.length_a   1.000
_cell.length_b   1.000
_cell.length_c   1.000
_cell.angle_alpha   90.00
_cell.angle_beta   90.00
_cell.angle_gamma   90.00
#
_symmetry.space_group_name_H-M   'P 1'
#
loop_
_entity.id
_entity.type
_entity.pdbx_description
1 polymer ?
#
loop_
_entity_poly.entity_id
_entity_poly.type
_entity_poly.pdbx_seq_one_letter_code
_entity_poly.pdbx_strand_id
1 'polypeptide(L)'
;MLRELTKDKSRGLLGYTLLTGSPRTYYVVQYWESREKLYVYASAPDMFHRKAWAVINRKEKKSRQHVGLWHESYIVPEGGYESIYADMPAYGLAAATEVLPVRARGRRAADRLAHRSSSEGAA
;
A
#
# COMPACT_ATOMS: atom_id res chain seq x y z
N MET A 1 -11.49 7.78 4.20
CA MET A 1 -10.15 7.22 4.44
C MET A 1 -9.17 7.79 3.43
N LEU A 2 -9.17 7.34 2.16
CA LEU A 2 -8.17 7.76 1.17
C LEU A 2 -8.09 9.28 1.02
N ARG A 3 -9.22 9.99 0.84
CA ARG A 3 -9.25 11.46 0.80
C ARG A 3 -8.65 12.15 2.04
N GLU A 4 -8.77 11.54 3.21
CA GLU A 4 -8.19 12.06 4.46
C GLU A 4 -6.68 11.82 4.50
N LEU A 5 -6.24 10.62 4.14
CA LEU A 5 -4.82 10.26 4.05
C LEU A 5 -4.08 11.05 2.96
N THR A 6 -4.71 11.32 1.82
CA THR A 6 -4.12 12.12 0.75
C THR A 6 -3.92 13.58 1.15
N LYS A 7 -4.75 14.12 2.05
CA LYS A 7 -4.64 15.52 2.52
C LYS A 7 -3.49 15.71 3.51
N ASP A 8 -3.12 14.67 4.23
CA ASP A 8 -2.11 14.73 5.28
C ASP A 8 -1.13 13.56 5.14
N LYS A 9 -0.08 13.81 4.35
CA LYS A 9 0.98 12.82 4.07
C LYS A 9 1.76 12.40 5.31
N SER A 10 1.77 13.19 6.39
CA SER A 10 2.50 12.86 7.63
C SER A 10 2.01 11.54 8.25
N ARG A 11 0.77 11.15 7.92
CA ARG A 11 0.11 9.91 8.35
C ARG A 11 0.68 8.66 7.70
N GLY A 12 1.58 8.78 6.72
CA GLY A 12 2.38 7.66 6.21
C GLY A 12 1.81 6.91 5.02
N LEU A 13 0.70 7.35 4.42
CA LEU A 13 0.25 6.82 3.13
C LEU A 13 1.09 7.43 2.00
N LEU A 14 1.91 6.61 1.35
CA LEU A 14 2.75 7.00 0.21
C LEU A 14 1.95 7.11 -1.09
N GLY A 15 0.98 6.19 -1.26
CA GLY A 15 0.14 6.15 -2.45
C GLY A 15 -0.92 5.06 -2.37
N TYR A 16 -1.84 5.05 -3.33
CA TYR A 16 -2.83 3.99 -3.45
C TYR A 16 -3.26 3.79 -4.90
N THR A 17 -3.74 2.59 -5.19
CA THR A 17 -4.30 2.20 -6.48
C THR A 17 -5.68 1.61 -6.26
N LEU A 18 -6.69 2.13 -6.96
CA LEU A 18 -8.03 1.56 -6.99
C LEU A 18 -8.12 0.52 -8.10
N LEU A 19 -8.57 -0.68 -7.76
CA LEU A 19 -8.59 -1.82 -8.67
C LEU A 19 -9.98 -2.47 -8.69
N THR A 20 -10.34 -2.97 -9.87
CA THR A 20 -11.51 -3.82 -10.07
C THR A 20 -11.00 -5.18 -10.49
N GLY A 21 -11.18 -6.19 -9.62
CA GLY A 21 -10.78 -7.58 -9.91
C GLY A 21 -11.88 -8.35 -10.66
N SER A 22 -13.14 -8.00 -10.43
CA SER A 22 -14.29 -8.51 -11.16
C SER A 22 -15.44 -7.49 -11.05
N PRO A 23 -16.54 -7.62 -11.80
CA PRO A 23 -17.72 -6.76 -11.61
C PRO A 23 -18.27 -6.72 -10.17
N ARG A 24 -17.93 -7.72 -9.34
CA ARG A 24 -18.32 -7.84 -7.93
C ARG A 24 -17.17 -7.66 -6.93
N THR A 25 -15.95 -7.42 -7.41
CA THR A 25 -14.74 -7.40 -6.56
C THR A 25 -13.98 -6.11 -6.81
N TYR A 26 -14.00 -5.23 -5.82
CA TYR A 26 -13.27 -3.97 -5.82
C TYR A 26 -12.31 -3.96 -4.65
N TYR A 27 -11.09 -3.48 -4.86
CA TYR A 27 -10.10 -3.41 -3.82
C TYR A 27 -9.15 -2.24 -4.02
N VAL A 28 -8.45 -1.88 -2.95
CA VAL A 28 -7.45 -0.83 -2.94
C VAL A 28 -6.11 -1.42 -2.51
N VAL A 29 -5.08 -1.18 -3.31
CA VAL A 29 -3.70 -1.41 -2.89
C VAL A 29 -3.20 -0.11 -2.29
N GLN A 30 -2.61 -0.17 -1.10
CA GLN A 30 -2.09 1.00 -0.40
C GLN A 30 -0.61 0.79 -0.10
N TYR A 31 0.19 1.83 -0.35
CA TYR A 31 1.61 1.83 -0.06
C TYR A 31 1.84 2.70 1.17
N TRP A 32 2.48 2.12 2.19
CA TRP A 32 2.70 2.76 3.47
C TRP A 32 4.19 2.88 3.76
N GLU A 33 4.56 4.01 4.36
CA GLU A 33 5.94 4.30 4.79
C GLU A 33 6.39 3.35 5.91
N SER A 34 5.48 3.00 6.82
CA SER A 34 5.74 2.04 7.89
C SER A 34 4.47 1.35 8.37
N ARG A 35 4.64 0.16 8.96
CA ARG A 35 3.58 -0.59 9.63
C ARG A 35 3.03 0.19 10.82
N GLU A 36 3.89 0.90 11.53
CA GLU A 36 3.57 1.62 12.74
C GLU A 36 2.60 2.77 12.41
N LYS A 37 2.88 3.55 11.35
CA LYS A 37 1.98 4.61 10.88
C LYS A 37 0.63 4.05 10.40
N LEU A 38 0.64 2.92 9.68
CA LEU A 38 -0.59 2.21 9.30
C LEU A 38 -1.43 1.84 10.53
N TYR A 39 -0.82 1.26 11.57
CA TYR A 39 -1.54 0.83 12.77
C TYR A 39 -2.05 1.99 13.62
N VAL A 40 -1.27 3.07 13.76
CA VAL A 40 -1.73 4.31 14.38
C VAL A 40 -2.99 4.80 13.68
N TYR A 41 -2.95 4.92 12.35
CA TYR A 41 -4.11 5.37 11.59
C TYR A 41 -5.32 4.42 11.70
N ALA A 42 -5.09 3.11 11.60
CA ALA A 42 -6.14 2.11 11.61
C ALA A 42 -6.88 2.03 12.97
N SER A 43 -6.16 2.24 14.06
CA SER A 43 -6.69 2.15 15.44
C SER A 43 -7.17 3.48 16.02
N ALA A 44 -6.74 4.61 15.46
CA ALA A 44 -7.05 5.93 15.99
C ALA A 44 -8.58 6.20 16.06
N PRO A 45 -9.08 6.61 17.24
CA PRO A 45 -10.52 6.72 17.50
C PRO A 45 -11.19 7.89 16.78
N ASP A 46 -10.43 8.94 16.52
CA ASP A 46 -10.85 10.19 15.87
C ASP A 46 -10.80 10.10 14.33
N MET A 47 -10.09 9.11 13.78
CA MET A 47 -9.92 8.94 12.34
C MET A 47 -11.15 8.32 11.67
N PHE A 48 -11.35 8.68 10.40
CA PHE A 48 -12.50 8.22 9.64
C PHE A 48 -12.58 6.69 9.52
N HIS A 49 -11.44 5.99 9.50
CA HIS A 49 -11.42 4.53 9.44
C HIS A 49 -12.25 3.89 10.56
N ARG A 50 -12.09 4.36 11.82
CA ARG A 50 -12.81 3.80 12.97
C ARG A 50 -14.32 3.99 12.85
N LYS A 51 -14.74 5.18 12.40
CA LYS A 51 -16.16 5.52 12.15
C LYS A 51 -16.75 4.65 11.05
N ALA A 52 -16.03 4.49 9.93
CA ALA A 52 -16.46 3.65 8.83
C ALA A 52 -16.57 2.18 9.24
N TRP A 53 -15.59 1.66 9.99
CA TRP A 53 -15.60 0.28 10.47
C TRP A 53 -16.78 -0.01 11.41
N ALA A 54 -17.13 0.94 12.29
CA ALA A 54 -18.32 0.82 13.13
C ALA A 54 -19.62 0.74 12.32
N VAL A 55 -19.74 1.50 11.22
CA VAL A 55 -20.89 1.44 10.31
C VAL A 55 -20.92 0.09 9.58
N ILE A 56 -19.78 -0.38 9.08
CA ILE A 56 -19.65 -1.67 8.40
C ILE A 56 -20.08 -2.80 9.32
N ASN A 57 -19.56 -2.87 10.55
CA ASN A 57 -19.91 -3.91 11.52
C ASN A 57 -21.40 -3.93 11.89
N ARG A 58 -22.06 -2.76 11.91
CA ARG A 58 -23.51 -2.69 12.11
C ARG A 58 -24.30 -3.20 10.92
N LYS A 59 -23.81 -2.97 9.70
CA LYS A 59 -24.46 -3.41 8.45
C LYS A 59 -24.24 -4.89 8.17
N GLU A 60 -23.03 -5.40 8.42
CA GLU A 60 -22.67 -6.82 8.23
C GLU A 60 -23.65 -7.76 8.92
N LYS A 61 -24.03 -7.43 10.16
CA LYS A 61 -25.05 -8.19 10.92
C LYS A 61 -26.36 -8.39 10.17
N LYS A 62 -26.75 -7.45 9.29
CA LYS A 62 -28.00 -7.49 8.52
C LYS A 62 -27.83 -8.05 7.11
N SER A 63 -26.59 -8.17 6.61
CA SER A 63 -26.28 -8.55 5.23
C SER A 63 -25.45 -9.82 5.13
N ARG A 64 -25.50 -10.67 6.17
CA ARG A 64 -24.69 -11.89 6.26
C ARG A 64 -24.78 -12.68 4.95
N GLN A 65 -23.63 -13.16 4.48
CA GLN A 65 -23.45 -13.95 3.23
C GLN A 65 -23.58 -13.21 1.89
N HIS A 66 -23.93 -11.92 1.86
CA HIS A 66 -24.05 -11.17 0.60
C HIS A 66 -22.83 -10.30 0.24
N VAL A 67 -22.08 -9.84 1.24
CA VAL A 67 -20.91 -8.97 1.07
C VAL A 67 -19.76 -9.51 1.91
N GLY A 68 -18.65 -9.82 1.24
CA GLY A 68 -17.39 -10.21 1.88
C GLY A 68 -16.44 -9.02 2.02
N LEU A 69 -15.62 -9.06 3.07
CA LEU A 69 -14.54 -8.11 3.32
C LEU A 69 -13.27 -8.91 3.56
N TRP A 70 -12.16 -8.49 2.95
CA TRP A 70 -10.85 -9.08 3.19
C TRP A 70 -9.81 -7.96 3.26
N HIS A 71 -8.68 -8.27 3.89
CA HIS A 71 -7.50 -7.42 3.88
C HIS A 71 -6.25 -8.28 3.99
N GLU A 72 -5.20 -7.87 3.30
CA GLU A 72 -3.89 -8.51 3.35
C GLU A 72 -2.86 -7.43 3.62
N SER A 73 -1.88 -7.72 4.46
CA SER A 73 -0.83 -6.77 4.84
C SER A 73 0.52 -7.47 4.75
N TYR A 74 1.37 -6.95 3.88
CA TYR A 74 2.70 -7.48 3.63
C TYR A 74 3.73 -6.48 4.13
N ILE A 75 4.61 -6.94 5.03
CA ILE A 75 5.79 -6.17 5.42
C ILE A 75 6.93 -6.65 4.54
N VAL A 76 7.36 -5.77 3.63
CA VAL A 76 8.34 -6.13 2.61
C VAL A 76 9.64 -5.38 2.91
N PRO A 77 10.68 -6.06 3.44
CA PRO A 77 11.97 -5.44 3.66
C PRO A 77 12.68 -5.14 2.35
N GLU A 78 13.74 -4.35 2.42
CA GLU A 78 14.64 -4.19 1.28
C GLU A 78 15.23 -5.55 0.86
N GLY A 79 15.33 -5.77 -0.44
CA GLY A 79 15.65 -7.07 -1.02
C GLY A 79 14.49 -8.08 -0.98
N GLY A 80 13.28 -7.64 -0.61
CA GLY A 80 12.06 -8.46 -0.59
C GLY A 80 11.10 -8.20 -1.74
N TYR A 81 11.46 -7.31 -2.68
CA TYR A 81 10.65 -6.97 -3.85
C TYR A 81 11.49 -6.53 -5.04
N GLU A 82 10.93 -6.71 -6.24
CA GLU A 82 11.33 -5.97 -7.43
C GLU A 82 10.09 -5.45 -8.17
N SER A 83 10.27 -4.40 -8.97
CA SER A 83 9.22 -3.88 -9.83
C SER A 83 9.83 -3.37 -11.14
N ILE A 84 9.12 -3.57 -12.25
CA ILE A 84 9.53 -3.13 -13.58
C ILE A 84 8.31 -2.51 -14.25
N TYR A 85 8.53 -1.38 -14.91
CA TYR A 85 7.52 -0.63 -15.64
C TYR A 85 8.06 -0.40 -17.06
N ALA A 86 7.28 -0.75 -18.07
CA ALA A 86 7.68 -0.62 -19.48
C ALA A 86 6.56 0.05 -20.26
N ASP A 87 6.90 1.13 -20.97
CA ASP A 87 5.98 1.90 -21.83
C ASP A 87 4.66 2.29 -21.16
N MET A 88 4.73 2.73 -19.91
CA MET A 88 3.57 3.17 -19.14
C MET A 88 3.95 4.27 -18.14
N PRO A 89 2.97 5.12 -17.72
CA PRO A 89 3.18 6.05 -16.62
C PRO A 89 3.55 5.33 -15.32
N ALA A 90 4.16 6.06 -14.36
CA ALA A 90 4.41 5.53 -13.03
C ALA A 90 3.10 5.03 -12.39
N TYR A 91 3.11 3.80 -11.89
CA TYR A 91 1.93 3.12 -11.36
C TYR A 91 2.29 2.23 -10.17
N GLY A 92 1.34 2.04 -9.26
CA GLY A 92 1.56 1.21 -8.08
C GLY A 92 2.77 1.69 -7.27
N LEU A 93 3.74 0.82 -7.02
CA LEU A 93 4.91 1.13 -6.20
C LEU A 93 5.73 2.30 -6.76
N ALA A 94 5.97 2.36 -8.08
CA ALA A 94 6.68 3.47 -8.72
C ALA A 94 5.99 4.83 -8.55
N ALA A 95 4.66 4.86 -8.43
CA ALA A 95 3.94 6.11 -8.17
C ALA A 95 3.98 6.51 -6.68
N ALA A 96 4.21 5.54 -5.79
CA ALA A 96 4.36 5.75 -4.35
C ALA A 96 5.80 6.05 -3.94
N THR A 97 6.78 5.73 -4.80
CA THR A 97 8.22 5.91 -4.55
C THR A 97 8.88 6.60 -5.74
N GLU A 98 10.08 6.16 -6.12
CA GLU A 98 10.89 6.71 -7.21
C GLU A 98 11.09 5.67 -8.32
N VAL A 99 11.36 6.15 -9.53
CA VAL A 99 11.68 5.32 -10.69
C VAL A 99 13.16 5.45 -11.01
N LEU A 100 13.83 4.30 -11.19
CA LEU A 100 15.24 4.23 -11.55
C LEU A 100 15.41 3.52 -12.89
N PRO A 101 16.49 3.81 -13.65
CA PRO A 101 16.84 2.99 -14.81
C PRO A 101 16.98 1.52 -14.42
N VAL A 102 16.42 0.60 -15.23
CA VAL A 102 16.34 -0.84 -14.89
C VAL A 102 17.70 -1.49 -14.56
N ARG A 103 18.80 -0.93 -15.08
CA ARG A 103 20.17 -1.43 -14.87
C ARG A 103 20.84 -0.88 -13.60
N ALA A 104 20.24 0.07 -12.90
CA ALA A 104 20.83 0.72 -11.72
C ALA A 104 21.07 -0.26 -10.56
N ARG A 105 20.27 -1.33 -10.47
CA ARG A 105 20.34 -2.35 -9.40
C ARG A 105 20.69 -3.74 -9.93
N GLY A 106 21.44 -3.81 -11.03
CA GLY A 106 21.89 -5.05 -11.67
C GLY A 106 21.15 -5.39 -12.96
N ARG A 107 21.64 -6.42 -13.67
CA ARG A 107 21.13 -6.81 -15.00
C ARG A 107 20.02 -7.85 -14.92
N ARG A 108 20.04 -8.73 -13.91
CA ARG A 108 19.08 -9.82 -13.75
C ARG A 108 18.05 -9.50 -12.67
N ALA A 109 16.89 -10.16 -12.77
CA ALA A 109 15.86 -10.11 -11.74
C ALA A 109 16.39 -10.48 -10.35
N ALA A 110 17.18 -11.55 -10.27
CA ALA A 110 17.80 -11.97 -9.01
C ALA A 110 18.70 -10.88 -8.39
N ASP A 111 19.43 -10.12 -9.23
CA ASP A 111 20.31 -9.06 -8.74
C ASP A 111 19.48 -7.90 -8.15
N ARG A 112 18.38 -7.52 -8.82
CA ARG A 112 17.47 -6.45 -8.35
C ARG A 112 16.68 -6.87 -7.11
N LEU A 113 16.17 -8.10 -7.10
CA LEU A 113 15.42 -8.63 -5.98
C LEU A 113 16.30 -8.77 -4.74
N ALA A 114 17.58 -9.12 -4.89
CA ALA A 114 18.52 -9.21 -3.78
C ALA A 114 19.15 -7.85 -3.38
N HIS A 115 18.87 -6.77 -4.12
CA HIS A 115 19.50 -5.47 -3.89
C HIS A 115 19.15 -4.94 -2.50
N ARG A 116 20.18 -4.41 -1.83
CA ARG A 116 20.09 -3.69 -0.56
C ARG A 116 20.92 -2.42 -0.65
N SER A 117 20.42 -1.33 -0.11
CA SER A 117 21.12 -0.07 0.04
C SER A 117 22.31 -0.26 0.97
N SER A 118 23.45 0.30 0.60
CA SER A 118 24.62 0.36 1.47
C SER A 118 24.25 1.18 2.71
N SER A 119 24.62 0.72 3.90
CA SER A 119 24.40 1.48 5.15
C SER A 119 25.24 2.76 5.27
N GLU A 120 25.95 3.17 4.23
CA GLU A 120 26.73 4.41 4.17
C GLU A 120 25.80 5.61 3.88
N GLY A 121 25.13 6.08 4.94
CA GLY A 121 24.27 7.26 4.88
C GLY A 121 23.57 7.61 6.20
N ALA A 122 23.68 6.75 7.21
CA ALA A 122 23.26 7.05 8.58
C ALA A 122 24.51 7.17 9.47
N ALA A 123 25.26 8.27 9.30
CA ALA A 123 26.28 8.73 10.24
C ALA A 123 26.08 10.23 10.47
#